data_AF-A0AAU8UDY7-F1
#
_entry.id   AF-A0AAU8UDY7-F1
#
_cell.length_a   1.000
_cell.length_b   1.000
_cell.length_c   1.000
_cell.angle_alpha   90.00
_cell.angle_beta   90.00
_cell.angle_gamma   90.00
#
_symmetry.space_group_name_H-M   'P 1'
#
loop_
_entity.id
_entity.type
_entity.pdbx_description
1 polymer ?
#
loop_
_entity_poly.entity_id
_entity_poly.type
_entity_poly.pdbx_seq_one_letter_code
_entity_poly.pdbx_strand_id
1 'polypeptide(L)'
;MSTLEQLYAKADERRAQGALNYAGALLPAEAFELLQLDPSARLVDVRTRAELDWVGRPLVGDGQYLHLEWTRYPGGVPNAEFVDQLKAAVEPGTPVLFLCRSAARSKLAALAATQAGYTKAFDLLEGFEGAKDAEGHRKTVEGWCFRKLPWIGA
;
A
#
# COMPACT_ATOMS: atom_id res chain seq x y z
N MET A 1 -1.21 11.65 18.30
CA MET A 1 -1.95 11.15 17.14
C MET A 1 -2.20 12.32 16.21
N SER A 2 -1.92 12.15 14.93
CA SER A 2 -2.19 13.11 13.87
C SER A 2 -3.70 13.17 13.58
N THR A 3 -4.15 14.21 12.88
CA THR A 3 -5.49 14.24 12.28
C THR A 3 -5.44 13.70 10.84
N LEU A 4 -6.60 13.33 10.27
CA LEU A 4 -6.69 12.95 8.85
C LEU A 4 -6.17 14.05 7.92
N GLU A 5 -6.49 15.31 8.22
CA GLU A 5 -6.01 16.47 7.45
C GLU A 5 -4.47 16.55 7.46
N GLN A 6 -3.84 16.33 8.62
CA GLN A 6 -2.38 16.33 8.73
C GLN A 6 -1.75 15.16 7.94
N LEU A 7 -2.38 13.99 7.93
CA LEU A 7 -1.91 12.83 7.17
C LEU A 7 -2.02 13.09 5.66
N TYR A 8 -3.14 13.64 5.19
CA TYR A 8 -3.29 14.02 3.79
C TYR A 8 -2.33 15.14 3.37
N ALA A 9 -2.08 16.13 4.23
CA ALA A 9 -1.10 17.18 3.97
C ALA A 9 0.32 16.61 3.81
N LYS A 10 0.73 15.66 4.66
CA LYS A 10 2.02 14.96 4.52
C LYS A 10 2.11 14.16 3.22
N ALA A 11 1.02 13.51 2.82
CA ALA A 11 0.97 12.79 1.55
C ALA A 11 1.14 13.75 0.36
N ASP A 12 0.44 14.89 0.39
CA ASP A 12 0.50 15.93 -0.63
C ASP A 12 1.88 16.62 -0.70
N GLU A 13 2.51 16.85 0.44
CA GLU A 13 3.87 17.37 0.51
C GLU A 13 4.85 16.42 -0.21
N ARG A 14 4.76 15.11 0.05
CA ARG A 14 5.59 14.11 -0.66
C ARG A 14 5.24 14.01 -2.15
N ARG A 15 3.97 14.21 -2.52
CA ARG A 15 3.55 14.35 -3.93
C ARG A 15 4.27 15.50 -4.61
N ALA A 16 4.26 16.69 -3.98
CA ALA A 16 4.87 17.88 -4.54
C ALA A 16 6.41 17.75 -4.64
N GLN A 17 7.05 17.28 -3.56
CA GLN A 17 8.52 17.09 -3.52
C GLN A 17 9.00 16.04 -4.52
N GLY A 18 8.25 14.94 -4.68
CA GLY A 18 8.59 13.85 -5.60
C GLY A 18 8.06 14.03 -7.02
N ALA A 19 7.35 15.12 -7.31
CA ALA A 19 6.59 15.32 -8.56
C ALA A 19 5.75 14.08 -8.94
N LEU A 20 5.04 13.52 -7.96
CA LEU A 20 4.27 12.28 -8.13
C LEU A 20 2.96 12.56 -8.88
N ASN A 21 2.60 11.64 -9.79
CA ASN A 21 1.36 11.71 -10.60
C ASN A 21 0.19 10.94 -9.97
N TYR A 22 0.15 10.88 -8.64
CA TYR A 22 -0.90 10.28 -7.81
C TYR A 22 -1.04 11.08 -6.52
N ALA A 23 -2.03 10.78 -5.67
CA ALA A 23 -2.45 11.67 -4.57
C ALA A 23 -1.36 11.92 -3.50
N GLY A 24 -0.38 11.04 -3.40
CA GLY A 24 0.78 11.21 -2.54
C GLY A 24 1.32 9.90 -1.99
N ALA A 25 2.17 10.00 -0.98
CA ALA A 25 2.80 8.84 -0.37
C ALA A 25 2.85 8.96 1.15
N LEU A 26 2.68 7.84 1.84
CA LEU A 26 2.66 7.76 3.29
C LEU A 26 3.66 6.71 3.78
N LEU A 27 4.32 7.02 4.89
CA LEU A 27 5.14 6.04 5.62
C LEU A 27 4.24 5.00 6.31
N PRO A 28 4.75 3.80 6.65
CA PRO A 28 3.91 2.75 7.23
C PRO A 28 3.13 3.18 8.47
N ALA A 29 3.75 3.94 9.39
CA ALA A 29 3.09 4.42 10.60
C ALA A 29 1.97 5.43 10.30
N GLU A 30 2.16 6.28 9.29
CA GLU A 30 1.18 7.28 8.86
C GLU A 30 0.01 6.61 8.14
N ALA A 31 0.29 5.61 7.30
CA ALA A 31 -0.72 4.80 6.62
C ALA A 31 -1.57 4.00 7.62
N PHE A 32 -0.94 3.43 8.65
CA PHE A 32 -1.66 2.74 9.72
C PHE A 32 -2.54 3.70 10.53
N GLU A 33 -2.02 4.88 10.88
CA GLU A 33 -2.81 5.90 11.59
C GLU A 33 -4.00 6.38 10.73
N LEU A 34 -3.82 6.55 9.41
CA LEU A 34 -4.92 6.86 8.49
C LEU A 34 -6.00 5.78 8.52
N LEU A 35 -5.62 4.50 8.43
CA LEU A 35 -6.56 3.38 8.48
C LEU A 35 -7.33 3.34 9.82
N GLN A 36 -6.70 3.71 10.92
CA GLN A 36 -7.35 3.79 12.23
C GLN A 36 -8.35 4.95 12.32
N LEU A 37 -8.05 6.08 11.68
CA LEU A 37 -8.86 7.30 11.73
C LEU A 37 -10.00 7.30 10.69
N ASP A 38 -9.84 6.60 9.57
CA ASP A 38 -10.82 6.50 8.49
C ASP A 38 -11.19 5.04 8.24
N PRO A 39 -12.27 4.53 8.85
CA PRO A 39 -12.75 3.17 8.64
C PRO A 39 -13.15 2.84 7.19
N SER A 40 -13.38 3.86 6.35
CA SER A 40 -13.69 3.66 4.93
C SER A 40 -12.45 3.38 4.10
N ALA A 41 -11.27 3.83 4.54
CA ALA A 41 -10.01 3.66 3.82
C ALA A 41 -9.67 2.18 3.61
N ARG A 42 -9.12 1.87 2.42
CA ARG A 42 -8.74 0.51 2.04
C ARG A 42 -7.23 0.38 1.93
N LEU A 43 -6.70 -0.70 2.48
CA LEU A 43 -5.33 -1.14 2.26
C LEU A 43 -5.33 -2.24 1.20
N VAL A 44 -4.88 -1.91 -0.01
CA VAL A 44 -4.77 -2.85 -1.13
C VAL A 44 -3.35 -3.40 -1.16
N ASP A 45 -3.19 -4.65 -0.73
CA ASP A 45 -1.95 -5.40 -0.88
C ASP A 45 -1.84 -5.89 -2.32
N VAL A 46 -0.82 -5.42 -3.03
CA VAL A 46 -0.55 -5.75 -4.42
C VAL A 46 0.55 -6.78 -4.61
N ARG A 47 1.03 -7.37 -3.52
CA ARG A 47 1.94 -8.52 -3.56
C ARG A 47 1.25 -9.73 -4.17
N THR A 48 2.06 -10.69 -4.60
CA THR A 48 1.57 -11.96 -5.10
C THR A 48 0.94 -12.78 -3.99
N ARG A 49 0.06 -13.71 -4.33
CA ARG A 49 -0.53 -14.64 -3.35
C ARG A 49 0.52 -15.46 -2.63
N ALA A 50 1.57 -15.88 -3.34
CA ALA A 50 2.71 -16.56 -2.75
C ALA A 50 3.39 -15.71 -1.67
N GLU A 51 3.63 -14.42 -1.90
CA GLU A 51 4.20 -13.54 -0.87
C GLU A 51 3.32 -13.48 0.39
N LEU A 52 1.99 -13.52 0.26
CA LEU A 52 1.10 -13.57 1.42
C LEU A 52 1.18 -14.92 2.14
N ASP A 53 1.10 -16.02 1.40
CA ASP A 53 1.06 -17.38 1.96
C ASP A 53 2.39 -17.81 2.60
N TRP A 54 3.53 -17.21 2.23
CA TRP A 54 4.85 -17.55 2.79
C TRP A 54 5.40 -16.51 3.77
N VAL A 55 4.93 -15.25 3.71
CA VAL A 55 5.46 -14.16 4.55
C VAL A 55 4.43 -13.65 5.55
N GLY A 56 3.14 -13.68 5.20
CA GLY A 56 2.07 -13.09 5.98
C GLY A 56 1.56 -11.77 5.41
N ARG A 57 0.69 -11.09 6.16
CA ARG A 57 -0.03 -9.87 5.74
C ARG A 57 -0.27 -8.88 6.89
N PRO A 58 -0.43 -7.58 6.58
CA PRO A 58 -0.89 -6.59 7.56
C PRO A 58 -2.18 -7.00 8.26
N LEU A 59 -2.30 -6.61 9.53
CA LEU A 59 -3.52 -6.72 10.30
C LEU A 59 -4.05 -5.29 10.51
N VAL A 60 -5.19 -4.99 9.89
CA VAL A 60 -5.83 -3.66 9.91
C VAL A 60 -7.32 -3.83 10.22
N GLY A 61 -8.07 -2.74 10.32
CA GLY A 61 -9.48 -2.79 10.71
C GLY A 61 -10.34 -3.66 9.79
N ASP A 62 -11.45 -4.15 10.34
CA ASP A 62 -12.33 -5.11 9.66
C ASP A 62 -12.80 -4.57 8.30
N GLY A 63 -12.61 -5.39 7.27
CA GLY A 63 -12.96 -5.07 5.89
C GLY A 63 -12.01 -4.09 5.18
N GLN A 64 -11.03 -3.46 5.86
CA GLN A 64 -10.13 -2.51 5.19
C GLN A 64 -9.08 -3.19 4.31
N TYR A 65 -8.68 -4.42 4.63
CA TYR A 65 -7.67 -5.17 3.89
C TYR A 65 -8.25 -5.80 2.62
N LEU A 66 -7.62 -5.54 1.47
CA LEU A 66 -7.92 -6.14 0.17
C LEU A 66 -6.63 -6.70 -0.44
N HIS A 67 -6.71 -7.81 -1.15
CA HIS A 67 -5.58 -8.39 -1.87
C HIS A 67 -5.88 -8.42 -3.37
N LEU A 68 -5.12 -7.63 -4.13
CA LEU A 68 -5.24 -7.51 -5.59
C LEU A 68 -3.84 -7.52 -6.20
N GLU A 69 -3.41 -8.66 -6.74
CA GLU A 69 -2.06 -8.79 -7.26
C GLU A 69 -1.76 -7.79 -8.40
N TRP A 70 -0.66 -7.05 -8.30
CA TRP A 70 -0.16 -6.24 -9.42
C TRP A 70 0.42 -7.10 -10.55
N THR A 71 1.11 -8.16 -10.15
CA THR A 71 1.68 -9.19 -11.03
C THR A 71 1.22 -10.54 -10.53
N ARG A 72 0.76 -11.40 -11.45
CA ARG A 72 0.32 -12.76 -11.15
C ARG A 72 1.48 -13.66 -10.75
N TYR A 73 1.18 -14.61 -9.88
CA TYR A 73 2.03 -15.76 -9.60
C TYR A 73 1.31 -17.06 -10.00
N PRO A 74 2.01 -18.05 -10.60
CA PRO A 74 3.43 -18.02 -11.00
C PRO A 74 3.68 -17.17 -12.27
N GLY A 75 4.96 -16.94 -12.59
CA GLY A 75 5.38 -16.37 -13.87
C GLY A 75 5.55 -14.85 -13.92
N GLY A 76 5.11 -14.10 -12.91
CA GLY A 76 5.37 -12.65 -12.83
C GLY A 76 4.69 -11.83 -13.93
N VAL A 77 3.62 -12.36 -14.51
CA VAL A 77 2.88 -11.73 -15.61
C VAL A 77 2.07 -10.56 -15.06
N PRO A 78 2.04 -9.38 -15.72
CA PRO A 78 1.18 -8.27 -15.30
C PRO A 78 -0.29 -8.70 -15.19
N ASN A 79 -0.97 -8.25 -14.13
CA ASN A 79 -2.41 -8.46 -13.99
C ASN A 79 -3.17 -7.43 -14.84
N ALA A 80 -3.60 -7.83 -16.05
CA ALA A 80 -4.37 -6.97 -16.95
C ALA A 80 -5.72 -6.53 -16.37
N GLU A 81 -6.26 -7.27 -15.40
CA GLU A 81 -7.58 -7.03 -14.79
C GLU A 81 -7.47 -6.15 -13.53
N PHE A 82 -6.27 -5.72 -13.13
CA PHE A 82 -6.03 -5.05 -11.85
C PHE A 82 -6.96 -3.85 -11.61
N VAL A 83 -7.10 -2.98 -12.61
CA VAL A 83 -7.96 -1.78 -12.51
C VAL A 83 -9.43 -2.15 -12.40
N ASP A 84 -9.89 -3.16 -13.14
CA ASP A 84 -11.28 -3.60 -13.09
C ASP A 84 -11.61 -4.29 -11.76
N GLN A 85 -10.67 -5.08 -11.23
CA GLN A 85 -10.77 -5.67 -9.89
C GLN A 85 -10.80 -4.59 -8.80
N LEU A 86 -9.99 -3.54 -8.93
CA LEU A 86 -10.01 -2.40 -8.02
C LEU A 86 -11.37 -1.68 -8.05
N LYS A 87 -11.90 -1.39 -9.24
CA LYS A 87 -13.23 -0.76 -9.42
C LYS A 87 -14.37 -1.60 -8.86
N ALA A 88 -14.28 -2.91 -8.95
CA ALA A 88 -15.27 -3.82 -8.39
C ALA A 88 -15.23 -3.88 -6.85
N ALA A 89 -14.07 -3.60 -6.24
CA ALA A 89 -13.85 -3.75 -4.80
C ALA A 89 -13.89 -2.42 -4.02
N VAL A 90 -13.62 -1.29 -4.68
CA VAL A 90 -13.42 0.01 -4.02
C VAL A 90 -14.09 1.13 -4.80
N GLU A 91 -14.92 1.93 -4.12
CA GLU A 91 -15.54 3.11 -4.72
C GLU A 91 -14.49 4.20 -5.04
N PRO A 92 -14.61 4.95 -6.16
CA PRO A 92 -13.61 5.94 -6.59
C PRO A 92 -13.27 7.05 -5.58
N GLY A 93 -14.17 7.35 -4.63
CA GLY A 93 -13.96 8.36 -3.59
C GLY A 93 -13.29 7.84 -2.31
N THR A 94 -13.16 6.52 -2.17
CA THR A 94 -12.56 5.89 -1.00
C THR A 94 -11.04 6.09 -1.00
N PRO A 95 -10.41 6.48 0.12
CA PRO A 95 -8.95 6.50 0.22
C PRO A 95 -8.36 5.11 0.04
N VAL A 96 -7.39 4.97 -0.84
CA VAL A 96 -6.75 3.69 -1.16
C VAL A 96 -5.25 3.78 -0.93
N LEU A 97 -4.74 2.95 -0.02
CA LEU A 97 -3.33 2.77 0.27
C LEU A 97 -2.84 1.52 -0.45
N PHE A 98 -1.86 1.65 -1.33
CA PHE A 98 -1.26 0.51 -2.02
C PHE A 98 -0.02 0.03 -1.31
N LEU A 99 0.01 -1.25 -0.94
CA LEU A 99 1.12 -1.90 -0.27
C LEU A 99 1.76 -2.92 -1.20
N CYS A 100 3.09 -2.92 -1.30
CA CYS A 100 3.81 -4.06 -1.86
C CYS A 100 4.94 -4.49 -0.91
N ARG A 101 5.88 -5.34 -1.35
CA ARG A 101 7.00 -5.78 -0.51
C ARG A 101 7.93 -4.65 -0.06
N SER A 102 8.27 -3.73 -0.96
CA SER A 102 9.30 -2.70 -0.76
C SER A 102 9.07 -1.45 -1.62
N ALA A 103 7.83 -0.95 -1.66
CA ALA A 103 7.37 0.22 -2.44
C ALA A 103 7.57 0.23 -3.98
N ALA A 104 8.15 -0.82 -4.59
CA ALA A 104 8.45 -0.83 -6.02
C ALA A 104 7.21 -0.95 -6.92
N ARG A 105 6.23 -1.77 -6.52
CA ARG A 105 5.00 -2.04 -7.29
C ARG A 105 3.83 -1.16 -6.85
N SER A 106 3.78 -0.76 -5.58
CA SER A 106 2.68 0.02 -5.02
C SER A 106 2.56 1.41 -5.65
N LYS A 107 3.67 2.08 -5.95
CA LYS A 107 3.64 3.35 -6.73
C LYS A 107 3.01 3.20 -8.12
N LEU A 108 3.20 2.06 -8.77
CA LEU A 108 2.61 1.78 -10.08
C LEU A 108 1.11 1.53 -9.96
N ALA A 109 0.70 0.80 -8.91
CA ALA A 109 -0.70 0.60 -8.58
C ALA A 109 -1.41 1.93 -8.24
N ALA A 110 -0.76 2.80 -7.46
CA ALA A 110 -1.28 4.14 -7.15
C ALA A 110 -1.47 4.99 -8.40
N LEU A 111 -0.48 4.98 -9.30
CA LEU A 111 -0.57 5.66 -10.60
C LEU A 111 -1.74 5.13 -11.45
N ALA A 112 -1.86 3.80 -11.56
CA ALA A 112 -2.94 3.17 -12.33
C ALA A 112 -4.33 3.50 -11.74
N ALA A 113 -4.45 3.51 -10.41
CA ALA A 113 -5.68 3.93 -9.74
C ALA A 113 -6.00 5.40 -10.02
N THR A 114 -5.02 6.31 -9.95
CA THR A 114 -5.22 7.71 -10.30
C THR A 114 -5.69 7.88 -11.76
N GLN A 115 -5.06 7.16 -12.70
CA GLN A 115 -5.49 7.15 -14.11
C GLN A 115 -6.92 6.59 -14.28
N ALA A 116 -7.35 5.70 -13.38
CA ALA A 116 -8.70 5.16 -13.34
C ALA A 116 -9.73 6.06 -12.63
N GLY A 117 -9.32 7.23 -12.13
CA GLY A 117 -10.20 8.23 -11.50
C GLY A 117 -10.20 8.26 -9.97
N TYR A 118 -9.37 7.45 -9.31
CA TYR A 118 -9.22 7.51 -7.85
C TYR A 118 -8.42 8.75 -7.45
N THR A 119 -9.09 9.70 -6.79
CA THR A 119 -8.48 10.98 -6.39
C THR A 119 -7.65 10.87 -5.10
N LYS A 120 -7.84 9.79 -4.34
CA LYS A 120 -7.15 9.50 -3.07
C LYS A 120 -6.39 8.18 -3.13
N ALA A 121 -5.52 8.04 -4.13
CA ALA A 121 -4.65 6.88 -4.32
C ALA A 121 -3.23 7.17 -3.80
N PHE A 122 -2.80 6.43 -2.78
CA PHE A 122 -1.56 6.67 -2.05
C PHE A 122 -0.60 5.48 -2.15
N ASP A 123 0.68 5.76 -2.34
CA ASP A 123 1.75 4.77 -2.22
C ASP A 123 2.15 4.60 -0.74
N LEU A 124 2.18 3.36 -0.26
CA LEU A 124 2.70 3.04 1.07
C LEU A 124 4.22 2.78 0.96
N LEU A 125 4.99 3.78 1.34
CA LEU A 125 6.45 3.79 1.30
C LEU A 125 7.04 2.68 2.19
N GLU A 126 8.29 2.28 1.91
CA GLU A 126 8.98 1.17 2.57
C GLU A 126 8.33 -0.22 2.31
N GLY A 127 7.02 -0.31 2.04
CA GLY A 127 6.31 -1.56 1.82
C GLY A 127 6.19 -2.43 3.07
N PHE A 128 5.87 -3.71 2.89
CA PHE A 128 5.60 -4.64 3.98
C PHE A 128 6.89 -5.10 4.67
N GLU A 129 7.87 -5.54 3.87
CA GLU A 129 9.12 -6.11 4.38
C GLU A 129 10.30 -5.12 4.35
N GLY A 130 10.17 -3.98 3.66
CA GLY A 130 11.26 -3.01 3.54
C GLY A 130 12.34 -3.40 2.53
N ALA A 131 13.33 -2.51 2.34
CA ALA A 131 14.59 -2.83 1.68
C ALA A 131 15.35 -3.97 2.38
N LYS A 132 16.39 -4.46 1.70
CA LYS A 132 17.34 -5.40 2.31
C LYS A 132 18.41 -4.63 3.09
N ASP A 133 18.90 -5.19 4.19
CA ASP A 133 20.14 -4.75 4.85
C ASP A 133 21.40 -5.17 4.05
N ALA A 134 22.58 -4.86 4.60
CA ALA A 134 23.86 -5.16 3.96
C ALA A 134 24.11 -6.67 3.82
N GLU A 135 23.49 -7.47 4.68
CA GLU A 135 23.56 -8.93 4.72
C GLU A 135 22.48 -9.59 3.85
N GLY A 136 21.57 -8.80 3.27
CA GLY A 136 20.54 -9.26 2.35
C GLY A 136 19.22 -9.67 2.99
N HIS A 137 19.04 -9.45 4.29
CA HIS A 137 17.81 -9.74 5.02
C HIS A 137 16.83 -8.58 4.93
N ARG A 138 15.53 -8.90 5.00
CA ARG A 138 14.44 -7.90 5.07
C ARG A 138 13.87 -7.83 6.48
N LYS A 139 12.98 -6.86 6.71
CA LYS A 139 12.34 -6.56 8.00
C LYS A 139 13.32 -6.04 9.06
N THR A 140 14.51 -5.60 8.63
CA THR A 140 15.62 -5.18 9.51
C THR A 140 15.97 -3.70 9.43
N VAL A 141 15.56 -2.99 8.36
CA VAL A 141 15.92 -1.58 8.14
C VAL A 141 14.71 -0.64 8.06
N GLU A 142 13.63 -1.08 7.41
CA GLU A 142 12.42 -0.29 7.16
C GLU A 142 11.23 -1.21 6.85
N GLY A 143 10.04 -0.63 6.65
CA GLY A 143 8.85 -1.37 6.24
C GLY A 143 7.91 -1.72 7.40
N TRP A 144 6.68 -2.10 7.05
CA TRP A 144 5.61 -2.39 8.00
C TRP A 144 6.04 -3.33 9.15
N CYS A 145 6.71 -4.44 8.81
CA CYS A 145 7.21 -5.39 9.81
C CYS A 145 8.28 -4.79 10.72
N PHE A 146 9.25 -4.06 10.16
CA PHE A 146 10.33 -3.42 10.93
C PHE A 146 9.79 -2.36 11.88
N ARG A 147 8.79 -1.58 11.42
CA ARG A 147 8.09 -0.56 12.22
C ARG A 147 7.21 -1.15 13.32
N LYS A 148 7.17 -2.47 13.49
CA LYS A 148 6.38 -3.21 14.50
C LYS A 148 4.88 -2.92 14.42
N LEU A 149 4.38 -2.60 13.24
CA LEU A 149 2.95 -2.42 13.00
C LEU A 149 2.24 -3.78 12.97
N PRO A 150 0.95 -3.89 13.31
CA PRO A 150 0.28 -5.19 13.41
C PRO A 150 0.28 -5.97 12.09
N TRP A 151 0.68 -7.24 12.14
CA TRP A 151 0.65 -8.17 11.02
C TRP A 151 0.52 -9.60 11.52
N ILE A 152 0.01 -10.49 10.67
CA ILE A 152 -0.03 -11.92 10.91
C ILE A 152 0.94 -12.62 9.96
N GLY A 153 1.78 -13.50 10.51
CA GLY A 153 2.64 -14.38 9.72
C GLY A 153 1.84 -15.45 8.98
N ALA A 154 2.50 -16.11 8.03
CA ALA A 154 2.00 -17.34 7.45
C ALA A 154 1.96 -18.47 8.49
#